data_AF-A0A3N5JHM1-F1
#
_entry.id   AF-A0A3N5JHM1-F1
#
_cell.length_a   1.000
_cell.length_b   1.000
_cell.length_c   1.000
_cell.angle_alpha   90.00
_cell.angle_beta   90.00
_cell.angle_gamma   90.00
#
_symmetry.space_group_name_H-M   'P 1'
#
loop_
_entity.id
_entity.type
_entity.pdbx_description
1 polymer ?
#
loop_
_entity_poly.entity_id
_entity_poly.type
_entity_poly.pdbx_seq_one_letter_code
_entity_poly.pdbx_strand_id
1 'polypeptide(L)' 'MSQSAKNSAFAKLLEYEKRSLQFAPGGKSGSGPAEEWSGVTFRMGNARLACNIDRISEILPCTQSTPVPGAKAWIIGL' A
#
# COMPACT_ATOMS: atom_id res chain seq x y z
N MET A 1 -40.78 16.68 -24.42
CA MET A 1 -39.32 16.91 -24.33
C MET A 1 -38.53 15.78 -23.63
N SER A 2 -39.07 14.56 -23.47
CA SER A 2 -38.41 13.48 -22.68
C SER A 2 -37.58 12.48 -23.53
N GLN A 3 -37.84 12.36 -24.84
CA GLN A 3 -37.16 11.40 -25.71
C GLN A 3 -35.71 11.80 -26.05
N SER A 4 -35.44 13.10 -26.26
CA SER A 4 -34.12 13.61 -26.64
C SER A 4 -33.09 13.51 -25.50
N ALA A 5 -33.52 13.70 -24.25
CA ALA A 5 -32.67 13.55 -23.07
C ALA A 5 -32.29 12.08 -22.79
N LYS A 6 -33.19 11.13 -23.07
CA LYS A 6 -32.87 9.69 -23.00
C LYS A 6 -31.83 9.31 -24.06
N ASN A 7 -31.94 9.86 -25.26
CA ASN A 7 -30.97 9.62 -26.34
C ASN A 7 -29.59 10.23 -26.02
N SER A 8 -29.52 11.40 -25.35
CA SER A 8 -28.24 11.99 -24.95
C SER A 8 -27.56 11.23 -23.80
N ALA A 9 -28.34 10.73 -22.84
CA ALA A 9 -27.82 9.89 -21.77
C ALA A 9 -27.26 8.56 -22.34
N PHE A 10 -27.99 7.93 -23.27
CA PHE A 10 -27.53 6.72 -23.92
C PHE A 10 -26.27 6.92 -24.77
N ALA A 11 -26.19 8.03 -25.51
CA ALA A 11 -24.99 8.39 -26.27
C ALA A 11 -23.76 8.57 -25.35
N LYS A 12 -23.96 9.13 -24.15
CA LYS A 12 -22.90 9.32 -23.16
C LYS A 12 -22.42 7.99 -22.57
N LEU A 13 -23.31 7.02 -22.38
CA LEU A 13 -22.96 5.66 -21.98
C LEU A 13 -22.12 4.94 -23.04
N LEU A 14 -22.48 5.07 -24.33
CA LEU A 14 -21.69 4.52 -25.45
C LEU A 14 -20.29 5.15 -25.54
N GLU A 15 -20.17 6.43 -25.23
CA GLU A 15 -18.87 7.12 -25.15
C GLU A 15 -18.01 6.57 -24.00
N TYR A 16 -18.61 6.33 -22.84
CA TYR A 16 -17.92 5.71 -21.70
C TYR A 16 -17.49 4.27 -21.99
N GLU A 17 -18.33 3.48 -22.65
CA GLU A 17 -18.00 2.12 -23.06
C GLU A 17 -16.77 2.09 -23.98
N LYS A 18 -16.74 2.94 -25.01
CA LYS A 18 -15.59 3.06 -25.92
C LYS A 18 -14.31 3.45 -25.18
N ARG A 19 -14.39 4.42 -24.26
CA ARG A 19 -13.25 4.85 -23.45
C ARG A 19 -12.78 3.77 -22.48
N SER A 20 -13.70 3.01 -21.90
CA SER A 20 -13.40 1.88 -21.00
C SER A 20 -12.67 0.76 -21.76
N LEU A 21 -13.13 0.42 -22.97
CA LEU A 21 -12.48 -0.59 -23.81
C LEU A 21 -11.07 -0.19 -24.26
N GLN A 22 -10.82 1.12 -24.44
CA GLN A 22 -9.50 1.66 -24.74
C GLN A 22 -8.63 1.86 -23.50
N PHE A 23 -9.24 1.89 -22.32
CA PHE A 23 -8.56 2.05 -21.06
C PHE A 23 -8.01 0.70 -20.62
N ALA A 24 -6.72 0.49 -20.87
CA ALA A 24 -5.95 -0.55 -20.21
C ALA A 24 -5.44 0.00 -18.86
N PRO A 25 -6.01 -0.41 -17.71
CA PRO A 25 -5.38 -0.08 -16.43
C PRO A 25 -4.03 -0.80 -16.38
N GLY A 26 -2.95 -0.04 -16.16
CA GLY A 26 -1.62 -0.63 -15.95
C GLY A 26 -0.67 -0.55 -17.15
N GLY A 27 -0.67 0.56 -17.89
CA GLY A 27 0.46 0.93 -18.77
C GLY A 27 1.74 1.28 -18.01
N LYS A 28 2.22 0.37 -17.16
CA LYS A 28 3.64 0.28 -16.79
C LYS A 28 4.15 -0.96 -17.52
N SER A 29 4.92 -0.75 -18.58
CA SER A 29 5.69 -1.79 -19.26
C SER A 29 6.78 -2.32 -18.32
N GLY A 30 6.37 -3.01 -17.26
CA GLY A 30 7.19 -3.88 -16.43
C GLY A 30 6.61 -5.27 -16.58
N SER A 31 7.37 -6.18 -17.20
CA SER A 31 6.98 -7.57 -17.35
C SER A 31 6.87 -8.24 -15.97
N GLY A 32 5.66 -8.66 -15.59
CA GLY A 32 5.34 -9.36 -14.34
C GLY A 32 4.56 -8.48 -13.36
N PRO A 33 3.91 -9.03 -12.32
CA PRO A 33 3.56 -8.19 -11.18
C PRO A 33 4.87 -7.55 -10.74
N ALA A 34 5.00 -6.23 -10.89
CA ALA A 34 5.98 -5.52 -10.09
C ALA A 34 5.65 -5.94 -8.67
N GLU A 35 6.50 -6.74 -8.03
CA GLU A 35 6.24 -7.27 -6.71
C GLU A 35 6.03 -6.05 -5.82
N GLU A 36 4.77 -5.73 -5.55
CA GLU A 36 4.42 -4.46 -4.92
C GLU A 36 4.98 -4.53 -3.51
N TRP A 37 5.95 -3.67 -3.23
CA TRP A 37 6.64 -3.70 -1.96
C TRP A 37 5.61 -3.46 -0.85
N SER A 38 5.52 -4.43 0.06
CA SER A 38 4.68 -4.36 1.25
C SER A 38 5.57 -4.36 2.48
N GLY A 39 5.34 -3.41 3.38
CA GLY A 39 6.17 -3.26 4.55
C GLY A 39 5.72 -2.14 5.47
N VAL A 40 6.44 -2.02 6.58
CA VAL A 40 6.18 -1.01 7.60
C VAL A 40 7.34 -0.03 7.63
N THR A 41 7.00 1.25 7.64
CA THR A 41 7.96 2.34 7.82
C THR A 41 7.92 2.85 9.25
N PHE A 42 9.08 3.11 9.84
CA PHE A 42 9.19 3.62 11.20
C PHE A 42 10.37 4.59 11.34
N ARG A 43 10.45 5.27 12.48
CA ARG A 43 11.47 6.27 12.75
C ARG A 43 12.29 5.88 13.98
N MET A 44 13.61 6.01 13.88
CA MET A 44 14.54 5.90 15.01
C MET A 44 15.36 7.19 15.08
N GLY A 45 15.12 8.03 16.10
CA GLY A 45 15.69 9.38 16.15
C GLY A 45 15.27 10.20 14.91
N ASN A 46 16.23 10.63 14.10
CA ASN A 46 15.96 11.37 12.85
C ASN A 46 15.96 10.48 11.60
N ALA A 47 16.26 9.19 11.73
CA ALA A 47 16.31 8.26 10.60
C ALA A 47 14.92 7.70 10.30
N ARG A 48 14.57 7.63 9.00
CA ARG A 48 13.39 6.93 8.49
C ARG A 48 13.84 5.59 7.92
N LEU A 49 13.21 4.51 8.40
CA LEU A 49 13.57 3.14 8.09
C LEU A 49 12.35 2.39 7.57
N ALA A 50 12.57 1.30 6.84
CA ALA A 50 11.52 0.44 6.32
C ALA A 50 11.91 -1.04 6.50
N CYS A 51 10.93 -1.88 6.81
CA CYS A 51 11.08 -3.33 6.90
C CYS A 51 10.03 -4.01 6.04
N ASN A 52 10.39 -5.08 5.33
CA ASN A 52 9.43 -5.88 4.57
C ASN A 52 8.43 -6.55 5.53
N ILE A 53 7.18 -6.62 5.12
CA ILE A 53 6.08 -7.15 5.92
C ILE A 53 6.30 -8.61 6.34
N ASP A 54 7.02 -9.40 5.53
CA ASP A 54 7.34 -10.80 5.80
C ASP A 54 8.28 -11.01 7.01
N ARG A 55 8.98 -9.96 7.44
CA ARG A 55 9.85 -9.96 8.62
C ARG A 55 9.14 -9.55 9.91
N ILE A 56 7.87 -9.17 9.84
CA ILE A 56 7.14 -8.60 10.97
C ILE A 56 6.15 -9.63 11.49
N SER A 57 6.36 -10.10 12.72
CA SER A 57 5.40 -10.96 13.42
C SER A 57 4.27 -10.15 14.04
N GLU A 58 4.60 -9.04 14.71
CA GLU A 58 3.65 -8.20 15.43
C GLU A 58 4.18 -6.77 15.66
N ILE A 59 3.27 -5.84 15.95
CA ILE A 59 3.59 -4.47 16.37
C ILE A 59 2.92 -4.25 17.73
N LEU A 60 3.74 -4.15 18.77
CA LEU A 60 3.26 -3.95 20.15
C LEU A 60 3.61 -2.54 20.66
N PRO A 61 2.82 -1.98 21.59
CA PRO A 61 3.23 -0.82 22.37
C PRO A 61 4.53 -1.11 23.13
N CYS A 62 5.36 -0.09 23.33
CA CYS A 62 6.57 -0.23 24.13
C CYS A 62 6.19 -0.40 25.61
N THR A 63 6.30 -1.60 26.15
CA THR A 63 6.09 -1.91 27.57
C THR A 63 7.37 -1.71 28.37
N GLN A 64 7.26 -1.72 29.70
CA GLN A 64 8.43 -1.80 30.57
C GLN A 64 9.12 -3.16 30.36
N SER A 65 10.45 -3.13 30.19
CA SER A 65 11.28 -4.33 30.05
C SER A 65 12.07 -4.64 31.32
N THR A 66 12.45 -5.90 31.49
CA THR A 66 13.31 -6.36 32.59
C THR A 66 14.74 -6.59 32.08
N PRO A 67 15.77 -5.89 32.62
CA PRO A 67 17.15 -6.09 32.18
C PRO A 67 17.66 -7.52 32.40
N VAL A 68 18.45 -8.01 31.45
CA VAL A 68 19.04 -9.36 31.51
C VAL A 68 20.49 -9.29 32.01
N PRO A 69 20.84 -9.94 33.13
CA PRO A 69 22.21 -9.94 33.66
C PRO A 69 23.23 -10.47 32.65
N GLY A 70 24.36 -9.78 32.50
CA GLY A 70 25.45 -10.18 31.58
C GLY A 70 25.16 -9.93 30.09
N ALA A 71 23.99 -9.40 29.75
CA ALA A 71 23.66 -9.04 28.37
C ALA A 71 24.45 -7.81 27.90
N LYS A 72 24.60 -7.69 26.57
CA LYS A 72 25.20 -6.51 25.95
C LYS A 72 24.32 -5.29 26.20
N ALA A 73 24.93 -4.12 26.35
CA ALA A 73 24.25 -2.86 26.72
C ALA A 73 23.15 -2.40 25.74
N TRP A 74 23.11 -2.91 24.51
CA TRP A 74 22.06 -2.60 23.54
C TRP A 74 20.82 -3.51 23.65
N ILE A 75 20.86 -4.53 24.51
CA ILE A 75 19.71 -5.38 24.83
C ILE A 75 18.93 -4.69 25.96
N ILE A 76 17.71 -4.26 25.64
CA ILE A 76 16.87 -3.45 26.54
C ILE A 76 16.21 -4.31 27.63
N GLY A 77 15.96 -5.59 27.37
CA GLY A 77 15.41 -6.54 28.33
C GLY A 77 14.48 -7.56 27.69
N LEU A 78 13.79 -8.31 28.56
CA LEU A 78 12.64 -9.17 28.24
C LEU A 78 11.34 -8.54 28.75
#